data_AF-A0AAD9UQH0-F1
#
_entry.id   AF-A0AAD9UQH0-F1
#
_cell.length_a   1.000
_cell.length_b   1.000
_cell.length_c   1.000
_cell.angle_alpha   90.00
_cell.angle_beta   90.00
_cell.angle_gamma   90.00
#
_symmetry.space_group_name_H-M   'P 1'
#
loop_
_entity.id
_entity.type
_entity.pdbx_description
1 polymer ?
#
loop_
_entity_poly.entity_id
_entity_poly.type
_entity_poly.pdbx_seq_one_letter_code
_entity_poly.pdbx_strand_id
1 'polypeptide(L)'
;MSLGRRVEFCRILLPCSPLAPSRLMSNCSRMSNGRGTREIGQRVARVRIVALWVGTGARWALDKMTIENLLSGPLHFEFYICALVLNEAFEHFLNFRQLRVINRQMQKKVTAQENDSEATKKAKQAVNVYLERPEYAQTVQYARDKLVFGIWSSIIQFVISLVLLFNLFGPKLWNYARNQLGYESEYKQVCYYECFACMQSIIFCGVKMLIDTVLEIPFGLYSDFVIEQRHGFNNKTLGLFFKDLLISLILQALIGTPILCGLIFLVRWGGESFYLYTFAFVALVLFVMHAVYPDLIAPLFNKYEPLKEGELKSAIEQLVRTPQKM
;
A
#
# COMPACT_ATOMS: atom_id res chain seq x y z
N MET A 1 -49.65 -38.07 -22.16
CA MET A 1 -49.66 -36.59 -22.30
C MET A 1 -48.20 -36.15 -22.38
N SER A 2 -47.52 -36.29 -23.51
CA SER A 2 -47.61 -35.54 -24.78
C SER A 2 -46.87 -34.19 -24.73
N LEU A 3 -45.66 -34.21 -25.34
CA LEU A 3 -44.92 -33.12 -26.01
C LEU A 3 -44.38 -31.96 -25.16
N GLY A 4 -43.17 -31.41 -25.35
CA GLY A 4 -42.18 -31.57 -26.41
C GLY A 4 -41.80 -30.23 -27.09
N ARG A 5 -40.56 -29.77 -26.85
CA ARG A 5 -39.61 -29.15 -27.83
C ARG A 5 -39.74 -27.66 -28.27
N ARG A 6 -38.56 -27.10 -28.62
CA ARG A 6 -38.14 -25.85 -29.35
C ARG A 6 -37.68 -24.70 -28.42
N VAL A 7 -36.45 -24.15 -28.44
CA VAL A 7 -35.42 -23.82 -29.46
C VAL A 7 -35.88 -22.78 -30.50
N GLU A 8 -35.29 -21.56 -30.34
CA GLU A 8 -34.90 -20.53 -31.33
C GLU A 8 -35.84 -19.40 -31.84
N PHE A 9 -35.22 -18.20 -31.86
CA PHE A 9 -35.27 -17.06 -32.83
C PHE A 9 -36.45 -16.05 -32.89
N CYS A 10 -36.14 -14.78 -32.54
CA CYS A 10 -36.30 -13.53 -33.35
C CYS A 10 -36.08 -12.29 -32.45
N ARG A 11 -35.05 -11.44 -32.59
CA ARG A 11 -34.69 -10.49 -33.67
C ARG A 11 -35.62 -9.25 -33.75
N ILE A 12 -35.33 -8.19 -32.97
CA ILE A 12 -35.87 -6.81 -33.09
C ILE A 12 -34.86 -5.85 -32.42
N LEU A 13 -34.35 -4.72 -32.90
CA LEU A 13 -34.30 -3.99 -34.18
C LEU A 13 -33.16 -2.94 -34.05
N LEU A 14 -32.26 -2.87 -35.03
CA LEU A 14 -31.51 -1.64 -35.39
C LEU A 14 -32.47 -0.73 -36.19
N PRO A 15 -32.35 0.61 -36.13
CA PRO A 15 -32.79 1.45 -37.22
C PRO A 15 -31.60 2.12 -37.92
N CYS A 16 -31.45 1.85 -39.23
CA CYS A 16 -30.64 2.65 -40.14
C CYS A 16 -31.56 3.46 -41.09
N SER A 17 -31.24 4.76 -41.21
CA SER A 17 -31.32 5.62 -42.41
C SER A 17 -32.66 6.32 -42.78
N PRO A 18 -32.67 7.38 -43.66
CA PRO A 18 -31.56 8.08 -44.33
C PRO A 18 -31.64 9.64 -44.29
N LEU A 19 -30.54 10.35 -44.64
CA LEU A 19 -30.54 11.61 -45.43
C LEU A 19 -29.09 12.06 -45.72
N ALA A 20 -28.75 12.17 -47.00
CA ALA A 20 -27.50 12.73 -47.52
C ALA A 20 -27.54 14.28 -47.50
N PRO A 21 -26.39 14.98 -47.65
CA PRO A 21 -25.95 15.28 -49.02
C PRO A 21 -24.43 15.17 -49.26
N SER A 22 -24.14 14.81 -50.50
CA SER A 22 -22.85 14.85 -51.18
C SER A 22 -22.42 16.28 -51.54
N ARG A 23 -21.16 16.64 -51.24
CA ARG A 23 -20.23 17.49 -52.03
C ARG A 23 -18.99 17.82 -51.17
N LEU A 24 -17.83 17.91 -51.82
CA LEU A 24 -16.50 18.25 -51.30
C LEU A 24 -15.71 17.10 -50.66
N MET A 25 -15.03 16.32 -51.50
CA MET A 25 -13.55 16.22 -51.49
C MET A 25 -13.09 15.13 -52.48
N SER A 26 -13.34 15.37 -53.77
CA SER A 26 -12.49 14.85 -54.83
C SER A 26 -11.55 15.97 -55.22
N ASN A 27 -10.29 15.91 -54.74
CA ASN A 27 -9.08 16.55 -55.27
C ASN A 27 -8.11 16.90 -54.15
N CYS A 28 -7.18 15.99 -53.85
CA CYS A 28 -5.81 16.36 -53.49
C CYS A 28 -4.90 15.12 -53.49
N SER A 29 -4.70 14.56 -54.68
CA SER A 29 -3.59 13.65 -54.96
C SER A 29 -2.53 14.45 -55.74
N ARG A 30 -1.64 15.15 -55.03
CA ARG A 30 -0.30 15.61 -55.50
C ARG A 30 0.26 16.64 -54.53
N MET A 31 1.29 16.28 -53.75
CA MET A 31 2.61 16.95 -53.78
C MET A 31 3.53 16.46 -52.66
N SER A 32 4.74 16.08 -53.10
CA SER A 32 6.03 16.35 -52.48
C SER A 32 6.43 15.70 -51.15
N ASN A 33 7.34 14.73 -51.29
CA ASN A 33 8.62 14.58 -50.59
C ASN A 33 8.96 15.60 -49.48
N GLY A 34 9.40 15.08 -48.32
CA GLY A 34 10.03 15.83 -47.25
C GLY A 34 10.35 14.96 -46.02
N ARG A 35 11.41 14.15 -46.08
CA ARG A 35 12.01 13.51 -44.89
C ARG A 35 12.75 14.60 -44.10
N GLY A 36 12.09 15.22 -43.13
CA GLY A 36 12.71 16.23 -42.27
C GLY A 36 11.84 16.80 -41.14
N THR A 37 10.51 16.58 -41.17
CA THR A 37 9.57 17.22 -40.23
C THR A 37 8.91 16.27 -39.23
N ARG A 38 9.36 15.01 -39.13
CA ARG A 38 8.74 14.01 -38.23
C ARG A 38 9.21 14.06 -36.77
N GLU A 39 10.40 14.57 -36.46
CA GLU A 39 10.91 14.53 -35.08
C GLU A 39 10.47 15.71 -34.19
N ILE A 40 10.23 16.90 -34.77
CA ILE A 40 9.82 18.08 -33.99
C ILE A 40 8.32 18.04 -33.68
N GLY A 41 7.49 17.49 -34.59
CA GLY A 41 6.05 17.33 -34.38
C GLY A 41 5.67 16.33 -33.28
N GLN A 42 6.49 15.30 -33.04
CA GLN A 42 6.21 14.29 -32.00
C GLN A 42 6.55 14.76 -30.57
N ARG A 43 7.48 15.71 -30.41
CA ARG A 43 7.81 16.28 -29.08
C ARG A 43 6.79 17.34 -28.66
N VAL A 44 6.32 18.18 -29.58
CA VAL A 44 5.28 19.18 -29.29
C VAL A 44 3.91 18.51 -29.08
N ALA A 45 3.59 17.44 -29.81
CA ALA A 45 2.35 16.68 -29.58
C ALA A 45 2.32 15.99 -28.21
N ARG A 46 3.44 15.43 -27.72
CA ARG A 46 3.49 14.77 -26.41
C ARG A 46 3.33 15.75 -25.24
N VAL A 47 3.95 16.93 -25.29
CA VAL A 47 3.81 17.94 -24.22
C VAL A 47 2.40 18.55 -24.22
N ARG A 48 1.81 18.74 -25.41
CA ARG A 48 0.45 19.29 -25.54
C ARG A 48 -0.63 18.29 -25.12
N ILE A 49 -0.44 16.98 -25.35
CA ILE A 49 -1.35 15.93 -24.87
C ILE A 49 -1.31 15.80 -23.35
N VAL A 50 -0.14 15.88 -22.71
CA VAL A 50 -0.03 15.83 -21.24
C VAL A 50 -0.65 17.08 -20.59
N ALA A 51 -0.42 18.28 -21.16
CA ALA A 51 -1.02 19.51 -20.66
C ALA A 51 -2.55 19.58 -20.88
N LEU A 52 -3.05 19.05 -22.01
CA LEU A 52 -4.49 18.91 -22.24
C LEU A 52 -5.12 17.85 -21.32
N TRP A 53 -4.46 16.71 -21.06
CA TRP A 53 -4.96 15.68 -20.14
C TRP A 53 -5.02 16.16 -18.69
N VAL A 54 -4.00 16.87 -18.21
CA VAL A 54 -3.99 17.42 -16.85
C VAL A 54 -5.06 18.52 -16.70
N GLY A 55 -5.26 19.38 -17.72
CA GLY A 55 -6.23 20.47 -17.68
C GLY A 55 -7.69 20.05 -17.89
N THR A 56 -7.96 19.11 -18.81
CA THR A 56 -9.32 18.61 -19.07
C THR A 56 -9.71 17.49 -18.10
N GLY A 57 -8.78 16.64 -17.68
CA GLY A 57 -9.01 15.64 -16.63
C GLY A 57 -9.32 16.28 -15.28
N ALA A 58 -8.62 17.35 -14.88
CA ALA A 58 -8.91 18.07 -13.64
C ALA A 58 -10.26 18.80 -13.68
N ARG A 59 -10.61 19.41 -14.83
CA ARG A 59 -11.87 20.15 -14.97
C ARG A 59 -13.08 19.20 -15.12
N TRP A 60 -12.89 18.04 -15.73
CA TRP A 60 -13.89 16.97 -15.83
C TRP A 60 -14.06 16.20 -14.50
N ALA A 61 -12.97 15.96 -13.76
CA ALA A 61 -13.02 15.39 -12.41
C ALA A 61 -13.74 16.32 -11.41
N LEU A 62 -13.53 17.64 -11.51
CA LEU A 62 -14.25 18.63 -10.69
C LEU A 62 -15.75 18.71 -11.02
N ASP A 63 -16.12 18.55 -12.29
CA ASP A 63 -17.52 18.59 -12.76
C ASP A 63 -18.30 17.32 -12.37
N LYS A 64 -17.62 16.16 -12.35
CA LYS A 64 -18.16 14.86 -11.90
C LYS A 64 -18.14 14.67 -10.37
N MET A 65 -17.38 15.47 -9.62
CA MET A 65 -17.32 15.49 -8.15
C MET A 65 -18.44 16.34 -7.51
N THR A 66 -19.61 16.42 -8.14
CA THR A 66 -20.82 16.94 -7.49
C THR A 66 -21.35 15.90 -6.48
N ILE A 67 -21.78 16.33 -5.29
CA ILE A 67 -22.26 15.45 -4.20
C ILE A 67 -23.36 14.47 -4.68
N GLU A 68 -24.18 14.89 -5.65
CA GLU A 68 -25.23 14.05 -6.25
C GLU A 68 -24.69 12.91 -7.12
N ASN A 69 -23.63 13.13 -7.91
CA ASN A 69 -22.99 12.08 -8.72
C ASN A 69 -22.20 11.08 -7.87
N LEU A 70 -21.71 11.54 -6.70
CA LEU A 70 -21.02 10.70 -5.73
C LEU A 70 -21.92 9.62 -5.11
N LEU A 71 -23.23 9.88 -5.05
CA LEU A 71 -24.23 9.02 -4.40
C LEU A 71 -25.10 8.22 -5.37
N SER A 72 -25.07 8.52 -6.67
CA SER A 72 -26.01 7.96 -7.67
C SER A 72 -25.37 7.11 -8.77
N GLY A 73 -24.07 7.23 -9.02
CA GLY A 73 -23.34 6.42 -10.01
C GLY A 73 -22.61 5.22 -9.39
N PRO A 74 -22.27 4.17 -10.16
CA PRO A 74 -21.34 3.15 -9.69
C PRO A 74 -20.02 3.83 -9.34
N LEU A 75 -19.48 3.56 -8.15
CA LEU A 75 -18.22 4.15 -7.68
C LEU A 75 -17.11 3.86 -8.72
N HIS A 76 -16.73 4.89 -9.49
CA HIS A 76 -15.77 4.72 -10.57
C HIS A 76 -14.35 4.58 -10.01
N PHE A 77 -13.49 3.82 -10.68
CA PHE A 77 -12.07 3.64 -10.35
C PHE A 77 -11.31 4.97 -10.12
N GLU A 78 -11.76 6.04 -10.77
CA GLU A 78 -11.24 7.40 -10.60
C GLU A 78 -11.43 7.93 -9.17
N PHE A 79 -12.57 7.63 -8.53
CA PHE A 79 -12.82 8.01 -7.14
C PHE A 79 -11.81 7.35 -6.19
N TYR A 80 -11.48 6.08 -6.43
CA TYR A 80 -10.45 5.38 -5.66
C TYR A 80 -9.09 6.07 -5.79
N ILE A 81 -8.68 6.45 -7.01
CA ILE A 81 -7.42 7.18 -7.24
C ILE A 81 -7.45 8.54 -6.53
N CYS A 82 -8.55 9.29 -6.63
CA CYS A 82 -8.68 10.58 -5.97
C CYS A 82 -8.60 10.46 -4.44
N ALA A 83 -9.31 9.49 -3.85
CA ALA A 83 -9.27 9.23 -2.41
C ALA A 83 -7.85 8.83 -1.95
N LEU A 84 -7.19 7.97 -2.72
CA LEU A 84 -5.82 7.51 -2.46
C LEU A 84 -4.81 8.68 -2.50
N VAL A 85 -4.89 9.54 -3.53
CA VAL A 85 -4.05 10.75 -3.63
C VAL A 85 -4.34 11.73 -2.50
N LEU A 86 -5.61 11.90 -2.12
CA LEU A 86 -6.00 12.80 -1.04
C LEU A 86 -5.47 12.33 0.32
N ASN A 87 -5.57 11.02 0.61
CA ASN A 87 -5.04 10.44 1.84
C ASN A 87 -3.53 10.69 1.96
N GLU A 88 -2.78 10.39 0.91
CA GLU A 88 -1.33 10.57 0.87
C GLU A 88 -0.93 12.05 0.93
N ALA A 89 -1.66 12.94 0.27
CA ALA A 89 -1.45 14.37 0.39
C ALA A 89 -1.69 14.87 1.83
N PHE A 90 -2.68 14.30 2.53
CA PHE A 90 -2.96 14.64 3.93
C PHE A 90 -1.87 14.15 4.88
N GLU A 91 -1.41 12.91 4.73
CA GLU A 91 -0.29 12.37 5.51
C GLU A 91 0.99 13.17 5.29
N HIS A 92 1.30 13.51 4.05
CA HIS A 92 2.42 14.39 3.74
C HIS A 92 2.25 15.79 4.35
N PHE A 93 1.05 16.37 4.32
CA PHE A 93 0.78 17.64 4.98
C PHE A 93 1.09 17.58 6.50
N LEU A 94 0.67 16.52 7.18
CA LEU A 94 0.96 16.31 8.60
C LEU A 94 2.47 16.17 8.85
N ASN A 95 3.14 15.34 8.05
CA ASN A 95 4.59 15.11 8.15
C ASN A 95 5.39 16.39 7.89
N PHE A 96 5.01 17.20 6.88
CA PHE A 96 5.64 18.50 6.62
C PHE A 96 5.41 19.49 7.76
N ARG A 97 4.23 19.47 8.38
CA ARG A 97 3.94 20.30 9.56
C ARG A 97 4.82 19.89 10.74
N GLN A 98 4.96 18.59 11.00
CA GLN A 98 5.85 18.08 12.04
C GLN A 98 7.32 18.45 11.76
N LEU A 99 7.76 18.34 10.51
CA LEU A 99 9.12 18.72 10.11
C LEU A 99 9.38 20.22 10.32
N ARG A 100 8.40 21.09 10.02
CA ARG A 100 8.51 22.53 10.33
C ARG A 100 8.63 22.80 11.82
N VAL A 101 7.90 22.07 12.66
CA VAL A 101 8.01 22.23 14.13
C VAL A 101 9.40 21.83 14.61
N ILE A 102 9.92 20.68 14.16
CA ILE A 102 11.27 20.20 14.51
C ILE A 102 12.34 21.20 14.05
N ASN A 103 12.26 21.68 12.80
CA ASN A 103 13.22 22.66 12.28
C ASN A 103 13.15 24.00 13.04
N ARG A 104 11.95 24.45 13.43
CA ARG A 104 11.78 25.64 14.26
C ARG A 104 12.36 25.46 15.67
N GLN A 105 12.23 24.29 16.28
CA GLN A 105 12.82 24.00 17.59
C GLN A 105 14.35 23.99 17.53
N MET A 106 14.92 23.45 16.45
CA MET A 106 16.37 23.53 16.17
C MET A 106 16.84 24.97 16.01
N GLN A 107 16.12 25.79 15.22
CA GLN A 107 16.46 27.20 15.01
C GLN A 107 16.28 28.05 16.28
N LYS A 108 15.23 27.81 17.08
CA LYS A 108 15.05 28.50 18.36
C LYS A 108 16.18 28.21 19.34
N LYS A 109 16.80 27.02 19.36
CA LYS A 109 18.02 26.78 20.15
C LYS A 109 19.24 27.55 19.63
N VAL A 110 19.30 27.88 18.33
CA VAL A 110 20.38 28.69 17.73
C VAL A 110 20.19 30.18 17.99
N THR A 111 18.95 30.65 18.18
CA THR A 111 18.66 32.10 18.22
C THR A 111 18.03 32.59 19.54
N ALA A 112 17.58 31.73 20.44
CA ALA A 112 16.93 32.16 21.69
C ALA A 112 17.92 32.29 22.85
N GLN A 113 18.65 33.40 22.85
CA GLN A 113 18.67 34.25 24.04
C GLN A 113 17.52 35.26 23.89
N GLU A 114 16.77 35.43 24.98
CA GLU A 114 15.77 36.47 25.25
C GLU A 114 14.41 36.43 24.50
N ASN A 115 13.35 36.45 25.32
CA ASN A 115 11.93 36.71 25.01
C ASN A 115 11.06 35.51 24.58
N ASP A 116 10.46 34.81 25.55
CA ASP A 116 9.28 33.97 25.35
C ASP A 116 8.26 34.15 26.49
N SER A 117 6.97 34.17 26.12
CA SER A 117 5.74 34.39 26.92
C SER A 117 5.56 33.46 28.13
N GLU A 118 4.74 33.91 29.10
CA GLU A 118 4.51 33.31 30.44
C GLU A 118 4.00 31.85 30.41
N ALA A 119 3.21 31.48 29.40
CA ALA A 119 2.78 30.09 29.19
C ALA A 119 3.94 29.17 28.77
N THR A 120 4.89 29.72 27.99
CA THR A 120 6.11 29.03 27.58
C THR A 120 7.07 28.85 28.76
N LYS A 121 7.08 29.75 29.74
CA LYS A 121 7.87 29.63 30.98
C LYS A 121 7.41 28.47 31.86
N LYS A 122 6.10 28.29 32.06
CA LYS A 122 5.56 27.18 32.88
C LYS A 122 5.79 25.81 32.25
N ALA A 123 5.60 25.69 30.94
CA ALA A 123 5.91 24.45 30.21
C ALA A 123 7.42 24.16 30.15
N LYS A 124 8.26 25.19 30.00
CA LYS A 124 9.73 25.04 30.08
C LYS A 124 10.18 24.63 31.48
N GLN A 125 9.63 25.19 32.56
CA GLN A 125 10.03 24.84 33.94
C GLN A 125 9.83 23.35 34.29
N ALA A 126 8.75 22.73 33.81
CA ALA A 126 8.48 21.31 34.07
C ALA A 126 9.35 20.35 33.21
N VAL A 127 9.85 20.81 32.06
CA VAL A 127 10.55 19.97 31.06
C VAL A 127 12.05 20.35 30.92
N ASN A 128 12.48 21.48 31.49
CA ASN A 128 13.83 22.06 31.33
C ASN A 128 14.94 21.10 31.73
N VAL A 129 14.74 20.32 32.80
CA VAL A 129 15.73 19.34 33.29
C VAL A 129 16.11 18.30 32.21
N TYR A 130 15.20 17.99 31.28
CA TYR A 130 15.45 17.07 30.17
C TYR A 130 15.84 17.80 28.87
N LEU A 131 15.35 19.03 28.65
CA LEU A 131 15.63 19.82 27.43
C LEU A 131 17.05 20.42 27.38
N GLU A 132 17.64 20.66 28.55
CA GLU A 132 18.96 21.26 28.72
C GLU A 132 20.10 20.24 28.52
N ARG A 133 19.78 18.94 28.50
CA ARG A 133 20.79 17.89 28.27
C ARG A 133 21.36 17.98 26.85
N PRO A 134 22.67 17.76 26.68
CA PRO A 134 23.28 17.70 25.34
C PRO A 134 22.66 16.60 24.47
N GLU A 135 22.19 15.51 25.10
CA GLU A 135 21.49 14.37 24.49
C GLU A 135 20.19 14.77 23.78
N TYR A 136 19.51 15.83 24.23
CA TYR A 136 18.27 16.28 23.62
C TYR A 136 18.49 16.75 22.17
N ALA A 137 19.63 17.40 21.88
CA ALA A 137 19.94 17.85 20.52
C ALA A 137 20.10 16.66 19.56
N GLN A 138 20.72 15.57 20.02
CA GLN A 138 20.85 14.33 19.25
C GLN A 138 19.49 13.68 19.00
N THR A 139 18.62 13.67 20.01
CA THR A 139 17.24 13.14 19.88
C THR A 139 16.43 13.92 18.82
N VAL A 140 16.57 15.25 18.77
CA VAL A 140 15.90 16.08 17.77
C VAL A 140 16.47 15.85 16.36
N GLN A 141 17.79 15.67 16.23
CA GLN A 141 18.44 15.33 14.95
C GLN A 141 18.00 13.94 14.46
N TYR A 142 17.95 12.95 15.34
CA TYR A 142 17.42 11.62 15.05
C TYR A 142 15.97 11.68 14.56
N ALA A 143 15.11 12.40 15.29
CA ALA A 143 13.70 12.57 14.90
C ALA A 143 13.55 13.25 13.53
N ARG A 144 14.40 14.24 13.22
CA ARG A 144 14.43 14.90 11.91
C ARG A 144 14.83 13.93 10.80
N ASP A 145 15.94 13.22 10.97
CA ASP A 145 16.46 12.31 9.95
C ASP A 145 15.45 11.19 9.65
N LYS A 146 14.82 10.62 10.69
CA LYS A 146 13.76 9.62 10.56
C LYS A 146 12.52 10.15 9.84
N LEU A 147 12.07 11.36 10.18
CA LEU A 147 10.91 11.98 9.53
C LEU A 147 11.18 12.32 8.06
N VAL A 148 12.36 12.88 7.75
CA VAL A 148 12.75 13.18 6.36
C VAL A 148 12.80 11.90 5.53
N PHE A 149 13.41 10.84 6.06
CA PHE A 149 13.43 9.55 5.40
C PHE A 149 12.03 8.96 5.21
N GLY A 150 11.17 9.03 6.24
CA GLY A 150 9.77 8.59 6.16
C GLY A 150 8.98 9.31 5.07
N ILE A 151 9.15 10.63 4.94
CA ILE A 151 8.52 11.41 3.87
C ILE A 151 8.99 10.93 2.49
N TRP A 152 10.30 10.79 2.28
CA TRP A 152 10.83 10.40 0.97
C TRP A 152 10.49 8.95 0.60
N SER A 153 10.58 8.02 1.53
CA SER A 153 10.21 6.62 1.31
C SER A 153 8.74 6.48 0.94
N SER A 154 7.84 7.16 1.66
CA SER A 154 6.40 7.19 1.36
C SER A 154 6.11 7.76 -0.02
N ILE A 155 6.73 8.90 -0.40
CA ILE A 155 6.55 9.47 -1.76
C ILE A 155 6.97 8.47 -2.83
N ILE A 156 8.13 7.83 -2.67
CA ILE A 156 8.65 6.89 -3.67
C ILE A 156 7.75 5.66 -3.75
N GLN A 157 7.34 5.09 -2.61
CA GLN A 157 6.44 3.94 -2.56
C GLN A 157 5.06 4.26 -3.17
N PHE A 158 4.54 5.46 -2.92
CA PHE A 158 3.31 5.93 -3.51
C PHE A 158 3.43 6.06 -5.05
N VAL A 159 4.51 6.67 -5.54
CA VAL A 159 4.76 6.79 -6.98
C VAL A 159 4.91 5.41 -7.64
N ILE A 160 5.66 4.49 -7.02
CA ILE A 160 5.78 3.11 -7.50
C ILE A 160 4.41 2.44 -7.56
N SER A 161 3.59 2.59 -6.50
CA SER A 161 2.25 2.02 -6.43
C SER A 161 1.34 2.57 -7.54
N LEU A 162 1.38 3.88 -7.81
CA LEU A 162 0.65 4.48 -8.94
C LEU A 162 1.15 3.95 -10.28
N VAL A 163 2.47 3.85 -10.48
CA VAL A 163 3.04 3.30 -11.73
C VAL A 163 2.58 1.86 -11.94
N LEU A 164 2.61 1.02 -10.91
CA LEU A 164 2.11 -0.37 -10.98
C LEU A 164 0.61 -0.42 -11.28
N LEU A 165 -0.17 0.46 -10.66
CA LEU A 165 -1.61 0.58 -10.88
C LEU A 165 -1.94 0.96 -12.33
N PHE A 166 -1.36 2.05 -12.84
CA PHE A 166 -1.59 2.54 -14.21
C PHE A 166 -1.06 1.59 -15.29
N ASN A 167 -0.02 0.82 -14.98
CA ASN A 167 0.46 -0.24 -15.89
C ASN A 167 -0.39 -1.52 -15.84
N LEU A 168 -1.48 -1.53 -15.07
CA LEU A 168 -2.35 -2.69 -14.85
C LEU A 168 -1.53 -3.93 -14.42
N PHE A 169 -0.59 -3.70 -13.50
CA PHE A 169 0.30 -4.76 -13.02
C PHE A 169 -0.48 -5.91 -12.37
N GLY A 170 -1.54 -5.62 -11.60
CA GLY A 170 -2.40 -6.63 -10.98
C GLY A 170 -3.01 -7.61 -11.99
N PRO A 171 -3.77 -7.16 -13.01
CA PRO A 171 -4.29 -8.03 -14.05
C PRO A 171 -3.21 -8.80 -14.83
N LYS A 172 -2.07 -8.16 -15.12
CA LYS A 172 -0.94 -8.84 -15.77
C LYS A 172 -0.38 -9.97 -14.90
N LEU A 173 -0.20 -9.72 -13.61
CA LEU A 173 0.27 -10.72 -12.66
C LEU A 173 -0.76 -11.85 -12.47
N TRP A 174 -2.05 -11.53 -12.47
CA TRP A 174 -3.12 -12.52 -12.41
C TRP A 174 -3.10 -13.46 -13.64
N ASN A 175 -2.90 -12.91 -14.83
CA ASN A 175 -2.74 -13.69 -16.06
C ASN A 175 -1.43 -14.49 -16.06
N TYR A 176 -0.35 -13.93 -15.53
CA TYR A 176 0.90 -14.67 -15.34
C TYR A 176 0.69 -15.89 -14.43
N ALA A 177 0.04 -15.71 -13.27
CA ALA A 177 -0.28 -16.80 -12.35
C ALA A 177 -1.15 -17.88 -13.02
N ARG A 178 -2.11 -17.48 -13.87
CA ARG A 178 -2.92 -18.40 -14.68
C ARG A 178 -2.08 -19.18 -15.69
N ASN A 179 -1.20 -18.51 -16.43
CA ASN A 179 -0.38 -19.12 -17.47
C ASN A 179 0.60 -20.14 -16.89
N GLN A 180 1.14 -19.88 -15.69
CA GLN A 180 2.02 -20.84 -15.00
C GLN A 180 1.31 -22.14 -14.61
N LEU A 181 -0.02 -22.10 -14.47
CA LEU A 181 -0.83 -23.30 -14.23
C LEU A 181 -1.18 -24.07 -15.51
N GLY A 182 -0.68 -23.64 -16.69
CA GLY A 182 -0.79 -24.37 -17.95
C GLY A 182 -2.20 -24.41 -18.56
N TYR A 183 -3.01 -23.36 -18.34
CA TYR A 183 -4.41 -23.36 -18.77
C TYR A 183 -4.60 -22.71 -20.15
N GLU A 184 -4.50 -23.52 -21.21
CA GLU A 184 -4.88 -23.14 -22.57
C GLU A 184 -6.12 -23.89 -23.09
N SER A 185 -6.81 -24.69 -22.25
CA SER A 185 -7.87 -25.60 -22.71
C SER A 185 -9.19 -25.48 -21.94
N GLU A 186 -10.27 -25.45 -22.72
CA GLU A 186 -11.64 -25.01 -22.39
C GLU A 186 -12.49 -26.01 -21.56
N TYR A 187 -11.95 -27.14 -21.11
CA TYR A 187 -12.77 -28.17 -20.45
C TYR A 187 -11.98 -28.96 -19.39
N LYS A 188 -12.15 -28.64 -18.11
CA LYS A 188 -11.89 -29.61 -17.02
C LYS A 188 -12.81 -29.40 -15.83
N GLN A 189 -13.29 -30.54 -15.33
CA GLN A 189 -14.47 -30.74 -14.49
C GLN A 189 -14.53 -29.91 -13.19
N VAL A 190 -15.77 -29.59 -12.82
CA VAL A 190 -16.29 -29.39 -11.46
C VAL A 190 -15.44 -30.24 -10.47
N CYS A 191 -14.73 -29.77 -9.43
CA CYS A 191 -13.78 -30.45 -8.53
C CYS A 191 -12.33 -29.99 -8.75
N TYR A 192 -11.88 -29.72 -9.98
CA TYR A 192 -10.60 -29.04 -10.23
C TYR A 192 -10.68 -27.51 -10.03
N TYR A 193 -11.87 -26.91 -10.11
CA TYR A 193 -12.05 -25.45 -10.02
C TYR A 193 -11.76 -24.86 -8.63
N GLU A 194 -11.89 -25.66 -7.55
CA GLU A 194 -11.62 -25.20 -6.18
C GLU A 194 -10.13 -25.15 -5.92
N CYS A 195 -9.44 -26.27 -6.16
CA CYS A 195 -7.99 -26.35 -6.09
C CYS A 195 -7.32 -25.34 -7.04
N PHE A 196 -7.88 -25.14 -8.24
CA PHE A 196 -7.33 -24.19 -9.21
C PHE A 196 -7.38 -22.74 -8.73
N ALA A 197 -8.52 -22.28 -8.21
CA ALA A 197 -8.63 -20.90 -7.72
C ALA A 197 -7.68 -20.65 -6.54
N CYS A 198 -7.55 -21.62 -5.64
CA CYS A 198 -6.58 -21.59 -4.54
C CYS A 198 -5.14 -21.52 -5.08
N MET A 199 -4.74 -22.41 -5.98
CA MET A 199 -3.39 -22.43 -6.56
C MET A 199 -3.05 -21.13 -7.31
N GLN A 200 -3.99 -20.60 -8.10
CA GLN A 200 -3.78 -19.34 -8.82
C GLN A 200 -3.59 -18.18 -7.85
N SER A 201 -4.38 -18.14 -6.78
CA SER A 201 -4.30 -17.09 -5.76
C SER A 201 -3.01 -17.18 -4.95
N ILE A 202 -2.55 -18.39 -4.62
CA ILE A 202 -1.26 -18.62 -3.96
C ILE A 202 -0.10 -18.12 -4.83
N ILE A 203 -0.08 -18.44 -6.12
CA ILE A 203 0.98 -17.98 -7.03
C ILE A 203 0.94 -16.46 -7.16
N PHE A 204 -0.25 -15.88 -7.33
CA PHE A 204 -0.42 -14.42 -7.40
C PHE A 204 0.09 -13.73 -6.14
N CYS A 205 -0.37 -14.15 -4.96
CA CYS A 205 0.04 -13.58 -3.68
C CYS A 205 1.52 -13.81 -3.38
N GLY A 206 2.06 -15.00 -3.67
CA GLY A 206 3.46 -15.33 -3.44
C GLY A 206 4.41 -14.50 -4.31
N VAL A 207 4.11 -14.35 -5.60
CA VAL A 207 4.92 -13.50 -6.49
C VAL A 207 4.79 -12.03 -6.10
N LYS A 208 3.58 -11.56 -5.76
CA LYS A 208 3.37 -10.19 -5.28
C LYS A 208 4.18 -9.90 -4.02
N MET A 209 4.14 -10.82 -3.04
CA MET A 209 4.90 -10.73 -1.79
C MET A 209 6.41 -10.64 -2.06
N LEU A 210 6.94 -11.45 -2.99
CA LEU A 210 8.35 -11.39 -3.36
C LEU A 210 8.73 -10.04 -3.98
N ILE A 211 7.88 -9.51 -4.87
CA ILE A 211 8.11 -8.20 -5.50
C ILE A 211 8.10 -7.09 -4.45
N ASP A 212 7.13 -7.09 -3.54
CA ASP A 212 7.05 -6.10 -2.47
C ASP A 212 8.27 -6.17 -1.56
N THR A 213 8.69 -7.38 -1.17
CA THR A 213 9.90 -7.60 -0.38
C THR A 213 11.13 -7.00 -1.08
N VAL A 214 11.30 -7.25 -2.38
CA VAL A 214 12.44 -6.71 -3.15
C VAL A 214 12.41 -5.19 -3.22
N LEU A 215 11.23 -4.58 -3.35
CA LEU A 215 11.06 -3.13 -3.37
C LEU A 215 11.34 -2.50 -2.00
N GLU A 216 11.07 -3.22 -0.90
CA GLU A 216 11.26 -2.74 0.47
C GLU A 216 12.70 -2.86 0.99
N ILE A 217 13.48 -3.86 0.53
CA ILE A 217 14.88 -4.08 0.91
C ILE A 217 15.74 -2.79 0.89
N PRO A 218 15.78 -1.97 -0.19
CA PRO A 218 16.63 -0.77 -0.21
C PRO A 218 16.24 0.25 0.86
N PHE A 219 14.95 0.39 1.18
CA PHE A 219 14.48 1.29 2.24
C PHE A 219 14.83 0.75 3.62
N GLY A 220 14.64 -0.55 3.86
CA GLY A 220 15.03 -1.21 5.11
C GLY A 220 16.53 -1.12 5.38
N LEU A 221 17.36 -1.37 4.37
CA LEU A 221 18.82 -1.25 4.49
C LEU A 221 19.25 0.19 4.78
N TYR A 222 18.64 1.18 4.13
CA TYR A 222 18.95 2.59 4.40
C TYR A 222 18.56 3.00 5.82
N SER A 223 17.38 2.57 6.29
CA SER A 223 16.93 2.84 7.65
C SER A 223 17.91 2.28 8.69
N ASP A 224 18.21 0.99 8.62
CA ASP A 224 19.02 0.31 9.64
C ASP A 224 20.52 0.66 9.55
N PHE A 225 21.12 0.65 8.35
CA PHE A 225 22.57 0.80 8.19
C PHE A 225 23.04 2.24 7.93
N VAL A 226 22.15 3.18 7.60
CA VAL A 226 22.52 4.60 7.41
C VAL A 226 21.97 5.46 8.53
N ILE A 227 20.67 5.39 8.82
CA ILE A 227 20.05 6.26 9.82
C ILE A 227 20.37 5.74 11.23
N GLU A 228 19.98 4.50 11.55
CA GLU A 228 20.18 3.95 12.89
C GLU A 228 21.68 3.79 13.22
N GLN A 229 22.52 3.47 12.22
CA GLN A 229 23.98 3.44 12.39
C GLN A 229 24.58 4.82 12.68
N ARG A 230 24.11 5.89 12.00
CA ARG A 230 24.59 7.27 12.23
C ARG A 230 24.33 7.72 13.66
N HIS A 231 23.21 7.30 14.24
CA HIS A 231 22.81 7.65 15.59
C HIS A 231 23.25 6.62 16.64
N GLY A 232 24.00 5.58 16.25
CA GLY A 232 24.59 4.59 17.16
C GLY A 232 23.61 3.57 17.73
N PHE A 233 22.40 3.46 17.18
CA PHE A 233 21.37 2.51 17.62
C PHE A 233 21.43 1.16 16.93
N ASN A 234 22.12 1.06 15.78
CA ASN A 234 22.17 -0.18 15.03
C ASN A 234 23.09 -1.23 15.68
N ASN A 235 22.49 -2.33 16.10
CA ASN A 235 23.19 -3.54 16.56
C ASN A 235 23.01 -4.73 15.61
N LYS A 236 22.38 -4.52 14.44
CA LYS A 236 22.12 -5.58 13.46
C LYS A 236 23.28 -5.69 12.47
N THR A 237 23.65 -6.92 12.14
CA THR A 237 24.57 -7.22 11.03
C THR A 237 23.80 -7.48 9.73
N LEU A 238 24.45 -7.30 8.58
CA LEU A 238 23.83 -7.60 7.27
C LEU A 238 23.35 -9.06 7.17
N GLY A 239 24.10 -10.00 7.75
CA GLY A 239 23.70 -11.41 7.79
C GLY A 239 22.44 -11.65 8.62
N LEU A 240 22.29 -10.95 9.76
CA LEU A 240 21.09 -11.03 10.58
C LEU A 240 19.88 -10.43 9.85
N PHE A 241 20.06 -9.31 9.16
CA PHE A 241 18.99 -8.68 8.37
C PHE A 241 18.39 -9.63 7.33
N PHE A 242 19.22 -10.27 6.48
CA PHE A 242 18.72 -11.20 5.46
C PHE A 242 18.18 -12.50 6.05
N LYS A 243 18.73 -12.95 7.18
CA LYS A 243 18.19 -14.11 7.91
C LYS A 243 16.77 -13.82 8.39
N ASP A 244 16.57 -12.66 9.04
CA ASP A 244 15.26 -12.26 9.57
C ASP A 244 14.25 -12.04 8.43
N LEU A 245 14.70 -11.48 7.30
CA LEU A 245 13.91 -11.34 6.08
C LEU A 245 13.44 -12.71 5.55
N LEU A 246 14.36 -13.68 5.45
CA LEU A 246 14.05 -15.01 4.93
C LEU A 246 13.10 -15.78 5.86
N ILE A 247 13.34 -15.74 7.16
CA ILE A 247 12.46 -16.37 8.17
C ILE A 247 11.07 -15.74 8.10
N SER A 248 11.00 -14.40 8.02
CA SER A 248 9.73 -13.68 7.88
C SER A 248 8.97 -14.12 6.64
N LEU A 249 9.66 -14.23 5.49
CA LEU A 249 9.04 -14.63 4.23
C LEU A 249 8.51 -16.06 4.26
N ILE A 250 9.28 -16.99 4.84
CA ILE A 250 8.86 -18.39 5.01
C ILE A 250 7.64 -18.47 5.93
N LEU A 251 7.64 -17.76 7.06
CA LEU A 251 6.52 -17.75 7.99
C LEU A 251 5.27 -17.12 7.37
N GLN A 252 5.41 -16.01 6.66
CA GLN A 252 4.30 -15.39 5.93
C GLN A 252 3.72 -16.33 4.88
N ALA A 253 4.55 -17.04 4.12
CA ALA A 253 4.08 -18.03 3.15
C ALA A 253 3.39 -19.22 3.83
N LEU A 254 4.00 -19.78 4.89
CA LEU A 254 3.53 -20.97 5.58
C LEU A 254 2.20 -20.74 6.31
N ILE A 255 2.05 -19.58 6.96
CA ILE A 255 0.86 -19.21 7.73
C ILE A 255 -0.18 -18.55 6.82
N GLY A 256 0.25 -17.68 5.90
CA GLY A 256 -0.63 -16.95 5.01
C GLY A 256 -1.33 -17.85 3.99
N THR A 257 -0.65 -18.88 3.46
CA THR A 257 -1.23 -19.81 2.47
C THR A 257 -2.48 -20.55 2.98
N PRO A 258 -2.46 -21.26 4.13
CA PRO A 258 -3.65 -21.95 4.63
C PRO A 258 -4.77 -20.99 5.01
N ILE A 259 -4.44 -19.80 5.54
CA ILE A 259 -5.44 -18.76 5.83
C ILE A 259 -6.10 -18.29 4.54
N LEU A 260 -5.31 -18.00 3.49
CA LEU A 260 -5.81 -17.57 2.19
C LEU A 260 -6.70 -18.64 1.55
N CYS A 261 -6.26 -19.90 1.57
CA CYS A 261 -7.06 -21.02 1.08
C CYS A 261 -8.37 -21.17 1.85
N GLY A 262 -8.33 -21.09 3.19
CA GLY A 262 -9.50 -21.15 4.04
C GLY A 262 -10.50 -20.03 3.72
N LEU A 263 -10.01 -18.80 3.54
CA LEU A 263 -10.84 -17.66 3.15
C LEU A 263 -11.50 -17.86 1.79
N ILE A 264 -10.73 -18.25 0.77
CA ILE A 264 -11.27 -18.50 -0.58
C ILE A 264 -12.33 -19.59 -0.54
N PHE A 265 -12.07 -20.66 0.19
CA PHE A 265 -13.03 -21.75 0.38
C PHE A 265 -14.33 -21.27 1.03
N LEU A 266 -14.24 -20.54 2.14
CA LEU A 266 -15.42 -20.04 2.87
C LEU A 266 -16.24 -19.05 2.06
N VAL A 267 -15.59 -18.17 1.29
CA VAL A 267 -16.30 -17.22 0.41
C VAL A 267 -17.09 -17.95 -0.67
N ARG A 268 -16.55 -19.04 -1.22
CA ARG A 268 -17.22 -19.82 -2.26
C ARG A 268 -18.31 -20.74 -1.70
N TRP A 269 -18.08 -21.31 -0.52
CA TRP A 269 -19.00 -22.22 0.13
C TRP A 269 -20.16 -21.50 0.83
N GLY A 270 -19.92 -20.33 1.43
CA GLY A 270 -20.84 -19.66 2.35
C GLY A 270 -22.09 -19.02 1.73
N GLY A 271 -22.24 -19.02 0.41
CA GLY A 271 -23.42 -18.49 -0.29
C GLY A 271 -23.75 -17.04 0.10
N GLU A 272 -25.02 -16.74 0.37
CA GLU A 272 -25.46 -15.39 0.77
C GLU A 272 -24.95 -14.95 2.17
N SER A 273 -24.64 -15.92 3.04
CA SER A 273 -24.17 -15.67 4.43
C SER A 273 -22.64 -15.82 4.58
N PHE A 274 -21.88 -15.78 3.48
CA PHE A 274 -20.43 -16.00 3.49
C PHE A 274 -19.67 -15.07 4.44
N TYR A 275 -20.17 -13.86 4.65
CA TYR A 275 -19.54 -12.85 5.50
C TYR A 275 -19.52 -13.26 6.98
N LEU A 276 -20.56 -13.95 7.48
CA LEU A 276 -20.59 -14.44 8.88
C LEU A 276 -19.54 -15.52 9.10
N TYR A 277 -19.45 -16.48 8.18
CA TYR A 277 -18.47 -17.56 8.26
C TYR A 277 -17.04 -17.03 8.11
N THR A 278 -16.82 -16.11 7.19
CA THR A 278 -15.51 -15.46 6.97
C THR A 278 -15.10 -14.66 8.20
N PHE A 279 -16.02 -13.90 8.80
CA PHE A 279 -15.78 -13.16 10.03
C PHE A 279 -15.39 -14.09 11.18
N ALA A 280 -16.17 -15.14 11.43
CA ALA A 280 -15.90 -16.11 12.48
C ALA A 280 -14.54 -16.80 12.28
N PHE A 281 -14.20 -17.15 11.03
CA PHE A 281 -12.90 -17.72 10.68
C PHE A 281 -11.74 -16.76 10.94
N VAL A 282 -11.83 -15.50 10.48
CA VAL A 282 -10.78 -14.50 10.72
C VAL A 282 -10.62 -14.23 12.22
N ALA A 283 -11.73 -14.11 12.97
CA ALA A 283 -11.70 -13.92 14.41
C ALA A 283 -11.00 -15.09 15.13
N LEU A 284 -11.32 -16.34 14.74
CA LEU A 284 -10.67 -17.53 15.26
C LEU A 284 -9.17 -17.54 14.94
N VAL A 285 -8.79 -17.28 13.68
CA VAL A 285 -7.38 -17.22 13.27
C VAL A 285 -6.63 -16.15 14.06
N LEU A 286 -7.19 -14.95 14.24
CA LEU A 286 -6.59 -13.88 15.03
C LEU A 286 -6.40 -14.28 16.49
N PHE A 287 -7.41 -14.90 17.10
CA PHE A 287 -7.33 -15.40 18.48
C PHE A 287 -6.22 -16.45 18.63
N VAL A 288 -6.18 -17.44 17.74
CA VAL A 288 -5.14 -18.48 17.72
C VAL A 288 -3.77 -17.84 17.52
N MET A 289 -3.62 -16.92 16.57
CA MET A 289 -2.35 -16.24 16.33
C MET A 289 -1.90 -15.42 17.52
N HIS A 290 -2.80 -14.80 18.27
CA HIS A 290 -2.44 -14.05 19.48
C HIS A 290 -1.88 -14.95 20.59
N ALA A 291 -2.40 -16.18 20.71
CA ALA A 291 -1.87 -17.18 21.64
C ALA A 291 -0.56 -17.82 21.14
N VAL A 292 -0.46 -18.11 19.83
CA VAL A 292 0.67 -18.82 19.22
C VAL A 292 1.90 -17.92 19.02
N TYR A 293 1.70 -16.63 18.75
CA TYR A 293 2.77 -15.70 18.41
C TYR A 293 3.90 -15.61 19.45
N PRO A 294 3.63 -15.35 20.75
CA PRO A 294 4.70 -15.17 21.74
C PRO A 294 5.55 -16.43 21.95
N ASP A 295 4.95 -17.62 21.86
CA ASP A 295 5.61 -18.88 22.22
C ASP A 295 6.30 -19.57 21.03
N LEU A 296 5.76 -19.43 19.81
CA LEU A 296 6.28 -20.12 18.63
C LEU A 296 6.93 -19.20 17.60
N ILE A 297 6.40 -17.99 17.40
CA ILE A 297 6.85 -17.09 16.32
C ILE A 297 7.96 -16.18 16.83
N ALA A 298 7.75 -15.52 17.96
CA ALA A 298 8.69 -14.54 18.50
C ALA A 298 10.09 -15.14 18.82
N PRO A 299 10.21 -16.40 19.32
CA PRO A 299 11.50 -17.04 19.58
C PRO A 299 12.32 -17.39 18.33
N LEU A 300 11.71 -17.39 17.14
CA LEU A 300 12.44 -17.60 15.88
C LEU A 300 13.31 -16.39 15.52
N PHE A 301 12.91 -15.20 15.98
CA PHE A 301 13.61 -13.94 15.74
C PHE A 301 14.51 -13.56 16.91
N ASN A 302 14.09 -13.85 18.15
CA ASN A 302 14.74 -13.37 19.36
C ASN A 302 15.11 -14.50 20.32
N LYS A 303 16.20 -14.29 21.07
CA LYS A 303 16.58 -15.18 22.18
C LYS A 303 15.89 -14.71 23.45
N TYR A 304 15.13 -15.60 24.06
CA TYR A 304 14.52 -15.38 25.36
C TYR A 304 15.37 -16.04 26.44
N GLU A 305 15.84 -15.26 27.40
CA GLU A 305 16.54 -15.75 28.58
C GLU A 305 15.72 -15.39 29.82
N PRO A 306 15.57 -16.31 30.80
CA PRO A 306 14.86 -16.01 32.03
C PRO A 306 15.58 -14.89 32.79
N LEU A 307 14.80 -14.01 33.42
CA LEU A 307 15.36 -12.93 34.23
C LEU A 307 16.18 -13.52 35.38
N LYS A 308 17.44 -13.05 35.52
CA LYS A 308 18.36 -13.51 36.56
C LYS A 308 17.80 -13.20 37.95
N GLU A 309 18.09 -14.08 38.91
CA GLU A 309 17.77 -13.83 40.31
C GLU A 309 18.49 -12.56 40.80
N GLY A 310 17.76 -11.67 41.47
CA GLY A 310 18.30 -10.42 41.96
C GLY A 310 17.20 -9.44 42.40
N GLU A 311 17.63 -8.28 42.86
CA GLU A 311 16.75 -7.23 43.39
C GLU A 311 15.64 -6.84 42.42
N LEU A 312 15.96 -6.71 41.12
CA LEU A 312 14.99 -6.37 40.08
C LEU A 312 13.87 -7.42 39.95
N LYS A 313 14.23 -8.71 39.95
CA LYS A 313 13.25 -9.79 39.85
C LYS A 313 12.35 -9.82 41.07
N SER A 314 12.92 -9.69 42.27
CA SER A 314 12.17 -9.63 43.51
C SER A 314 11.23 -8.43 43.57
N ALA A 315 11.66 -7.26 43.09
CA ALA A 315 10.82 -6.06 43.02
C ALA A 315 9.62 -6.24 42.07
N ILE A 316 9.83 -6.85 40.89
CA ILE A 316 8.75 -7.17 39.94
C ILE A 316 7.77 -8.17 40.56
N GLU A 317 8.27 -9.22 41.20
CA GLU A 317 7.40 -10.21 41.87
C GLU A 317 6.58 -9.59 43.00
N GLN A 318 7.15 -8.65 43.76
CA GLN A 318 6.44 -7.90 44.79
C GLN A 318 5.36 -6.99 44.19
N LEU A 319 5.66 -6.31 43.06
CA LEU A 319 4.70 -5.49 42.34
C LEU A 319 3.51 -6.31 41.82
N VAL A 320 3.76 -7.49 41.24
CA VAL A 320 2.71 -8.38 40.75
C VAL A 320 1.86 -8.94 41.90
N ARG A 321 2.47 -9.22 43.06
CA ARG A 321 1.76 -9.72 44.25
C ARG A 321 0.95 -8.66 44.97
N THR A 322 1.31 -7.38 44.83
CA THR A 322 0.59 -6.27 45.46
C THR A 322 -0.51 -5.81 44.50
N PRO A 323 -1.79 -6.17 44.71
CA PRO A 323 -2.86 -5.66 43.87
C PRO A 323 -2.87 -4.14 43.99
N GLN A 324 -2.51 -3.44 42.91
CA GLN A 324 -2.68 -2.00 42.84
C GLN A 324 -4.18 -1.72 42.92
N LYS A 325 -4.62 -1.07 44.00
CA LYS A 325 -5.96 -0.49 44.06
C LYS A 325 -6.00 0.59 42.97
N MET A 326 -6.65 0.28 41.86
CA MET A 326 -7.00 1.25 40.82
C MET A 326 -8.12 2.16 41.30
#